data_AF-A0A7Y2SND6-F1
#
_entry.id   AF-A0A7Y2SND6-F1
#
_cell.length_a   1.000
_cell.length_b   1.000
_cell.length_c   1.000
_cell.angle_alpha   90.00
_cell.angle_beta   90.00
_cell.angle_gamma   90.00
#
_symmetry.space_group_name_H-M   'P 1'
#
loop_
_entity.id
_entity.type
_entity.pdbx_description
1 polymer ?
#
loop_
_entity_poly.entity_id
_entity_poly.type
_entity_poly.pdbx_seq_one_letter_code
_entity_poly.pdbx_strand_id
1 'polypeptide(L)'
;MTTLDLSIPGELRLTLRGAAEDTILTTLRRWPHWLRADVEHDPVNAAQCLSVTLITDRDQEATLREILRRSFGMTFPPEGGDFTMPPAPPPKPQRRGLSVRRRP
;
A
#
# COMPACT_ATOMS: atom_id res chain seq x y z
N MET A 1 5.60 -0.43 7.68
CA MET A 1 5.95 -1.83 7.35
C MET A 1 4.78 -2.47 6.62
N THR A 2 5.04 -3.09 5.47
CA THR A 2 4.02 -3.81 4.69
C THR A 2 4.33 -5.31 4.72
N THR A 3 3.35 -6.14 5.02
CA THR A 3 3.52 -7.60 5.11
C THR A 3 2.53 -8.28 4.18
N LEU A 4 3.01 -9.20 3.36
CA LEU A 4 2.17 -10.07 2.53
C LEU A 4 2.18 -11.47 3.13
N ASP A 5 1.04 -11.89 3.68
CA ASP A 5 0.86 -13.21 4.28
C ASP A 5 0.00 -14.12 3.38
N LEU A 6 0.51 -15.33 3.18
CA LEU A 6 -0.03 -16.41 2.35
C LEU A 6 -0.22 -17.70 3.16
N SER A 7 -0.02 -17.61 4.48
CA SER A 7 -0.04 -18.78 5.36
C SER A 7 -1.41 -19.42 5.46
N ILE A 8 -2.47 -18.67 5.17
CA ILE A 8 -3.85 -19.14 5.26
C ILE A 8 -4.30 -19.69 3.90
N PRO A 9 -4.70 -20.96 3.80
CA PRO A 9 -5.14 -21.53 2.55
C PRO A 9 -6.38 -20.81 2.01
N GLY A 10 -6.31 -20.39 0.74
CA GLY A 10 -7.38 -19.68 0.04
C GLY A 10 -7.42 -18.16 0.30
N GLU A 11 -6.73 -17.67 1.33
CA GLU A 11 -6.69 -16.23 1.63
C GLU A 11 -5.30 -15.64 1.33
N LEU A 12 -5.31 -14.43 0.81
CA LEU A 12 -4.15 -13.57 0.70
C LEU A 12 -4.37 -12.35 1.57
N ARG A 13 -3.43 -12.08 2.48
CA ARG A 13 -3.52 -10.98 3.43
C ARG A 13 -2.39 -9.98 3.20
N LEU A 14 -2.76 -8.72 3.00
CA LEU A 14 -1.82 -7.61 2.91
C LEU A 14 -2.00 -6.71 4.12
N THR A 15 -1.06 -6.77 5.05
CA THR A 15 -1.05 -5.90 6.23
C THR A 15 -0.20 -4.65 5.96
N LEU A 16 -0.80 -3.50 6.23
CA LEU A 16 -0.23 -2.17 6.06
C LEU A 16 -0.11 -1.53 7.44
N ARG A 17 1.12 -1.24 7.90
CA ARG A 17 1.40 -0.61 9.19
C ARG A 17 2.15 0.71 9.00
N GLY A 18 1.51 1.83 9.31
CA GLY A 18 2.13 3.15 9.33
C GLY A 18 1.54 4.16 8.34
N ALA A 19 2.01 5.41 8.45
CA ALA A 19 1.50 6.54 7.67
C ALA A 19 1.99 6.55 6.21
N ALA A 20 3.14 5.93 5.92
CA ALA A 20 3.64 5.82 4.54
C ALA A 20 2.75 4.90 3.69
N GLU A 21 2.10 3.95 4.35
CA GLU A 21 1.24 2.93 3.76
C GLU A 21 -0.18 3.44 3.45
N ASP A 22 -0.55 4.65 3.90
CA ASP A 22 -1.83 5.28 3.55
C ASP A 22 -1.97 5.52 2.03
N THR A 23 -0.86 5.79 1.34
CA THR A 23 -0.85 5.92 -0.13
C THR A 23 -1.13 4.58 -0.82
N ILE A 24 -0.63 3.49 -0.24
CA ILE A 24 -0.88 2.12 -0.70
C ILE A 24 -2.36 1.80 -0.51
N LEU A 25 -2.89 2.06 0.69
CA LEU A 25 -4.31 1.90 0.99
C LEU A 25 -5.19 2.70 0.03
N THR A 26 -4.85 3.96 -0.23
CA THR A 26 -5.62 4.86 -1.10
C THR A 26 -5.68 4.36 -2.55
N THR A 27 -4.63 3.68 -3.01
CA THR A 27 -4.54 3.09 -4.35
C THR A 27 -5.26 1.76 -4.40
N LEU A 28 -5.01 0.89 -3.41
CA LEU A 28 -5.53 -0.47 -3.36
C LEU A 28 -7.01 -0.52 -2.99
N ARG A 29 -7.55 0.41 -2.19
CA ARG A 29 -8.98 0.42 -1.79
C ARG A 29 -9.96 0.43 -2.96
N ARG A 30 -9.52 0.87 -4.15
CA ARG A 30 -10.35 0.94 -5.36
C ARG A 30 -10.44 -0.40 -6.10
N TRP A 31 -9.67 -1.39 -5.67
CA TRP A 31 -9.65 -2.70 -6.29
C TRP A 31 -10.88 -3.52 -5.88
N PRO A 32 -11.66 -4.08 -6.82
CA PRO A 32 -12.95 -4.70 -6.52
C PRO A 32 -12.85 -6.13 -5.98
N HIS A 33 -11.66 -6.73 -5.94
CA HIS A 33 -11.47 -8.13 -5.54
C HIS A 33 -11.21 -8.31 -4.04
N TRP A 34 -11.24 -7.23 -3.25
CA TRP A 34 -11.17 -7.34 -1.81
C TRP A 34 -12.38 -8.07 -1.25
N LEU A 35 -12.13 -9.11 -0.46
CA LEU A 35 -13.15 -9.83 0.27
C LEU A 35 -13.52 -9.06 1.54
N ARG A 36 -12.52 -8.54 2.25
CA ARG A 36 -12.69 -7.76 3.48
C ARG A 36 -11.46 -6.93 3.82
N ALA A 37 -11.65 -5.97 4.71
CA ALA A 37 -10.58 -5.20 5.31
C ALA A 37 -10.74 -5.23 6.83
N ASP A 38 -9.69 -5.67 7.53
CA ASP A 38 -9.60 -5.65 8.98
C ASP A 38 -8.74 -4.47 9.41
N VAL A 39 -9.30 -3.58 10.24
CA VAL A 39 -8.61 -2.39 10.73
C VAL A 39 -8.33 -2.55 12.21
N GLU A 40 -7.05 -2.49 12.57
CA GLU A 40 -6.59 -2.52 13.94
C GLU A 40 -6.40 -1.08 14.43
N HIS A 41 -7.19 -0.71 15.43
CA HIS A 41 -7.10 0.58 16.12
C HIS A 41 -6.34 0.46 17.42
N ASP A 42 -5.73 1.56 17.86
CA ASP A 42 -5.07 1.61 19.15
C ASP A 42 -6.11 1.47 20.28
N PRO A 43 -5.90 0.55 21.24
CA PRO A 43 -6.87 0.29 22.32
C PRO A 43 -6.98 1.46 23.32
N VAL A 44 -5.99 2.34 23.37
CA VAL A 44 -5.98 3.55 24.20
C VAL A 44 -6.51 4.76 23.43
N ASN A 45 -6.29 4.79 22.11
CA ASN A 45 -6.74 5.85 21.22
C ASN A 45 -7.42 5.31 19.95
N ALA A 46 -8.74 5.14 19.98
CA ALA A 46 -9.52 4.65 18.84
C ALA A 46 -9.38 5.50 17.55
N ALA A 47 -8.96 6.77 17.64
CA ALA A 47 -8.72 7.61 16.48
C ALA A 47 -7.40 7.25 15.75
N GLN A 48 -6.52 6.47 16.38
CA GLN A 48 -5.25 6.06 15.81
C GLN A 48 -5.38 4.66 15.19
N CYS A 49 -5.28 4.59 13.87
CA CYS A 49 -5.16 3.33 13.14
C CYS A 49 -3.72 2.82 13.28
N LEU A 50 -3.55 1.60 13.80
CA LEU A 50 -2.26 0.94 13.94
C LEU A 50 -1.92 0.13 12.69
N SER A 51 -2.87 -0.65 12.20
CA SER A 51 -2.66 -1.49 11.02
C SER A 51 -3.94 -1.71 10.23
N VAL A 52 -3.81 -1.90 8.92
CA VAL A 52 -4.92 -2.29 8.05
C VAL A 52 -4.53 -3.57 7.32
N THR A 53 -5.34 -4.60 7.44
CA THR A 53 -5.17 -5.88 6.76
C THR A 53 -6.22 -6.02 5.67
N LEU A 54 -5.80 -5.96 4.40
CA LEU A 54 -6.65 -6.20 3.25
C LEU A 54 -6.61 -7.70 2.90
N ILE A 55 -7.79 -8.32 2.76
CA ILE A 55 -7.92 -9.75 2.53
C ILE A 55 -8.59 -9.99 1.18
N THR A 56 -7.97 -10.79 0.34
CA THR A 56 -8.47 -11.21 -0.98
C THR A 56 -8.31 -12.72 -1.16
N ASP A 57 -8.92 -13.25 -2.21
CA ASP A 57 -8.70 -14.63 -2.63
C ASP A 57 -7.27 -14.83 -3.16
N ARG A 58 -6.71 -16.03 -2.96
CA ARG A 58 -5.37 -16.40 -3.42
C ARG A 58 -5.22 -16.42 -4.93
N ASP A 59 -6.29 -16.64 -5.70
CA ASP A 59 -6.28 -16.52 -7.16
C ASP A 59 -5.87 -15.11 -7.63
N GLN A 60 -6.02 -14.11 -6.77
CA GLN A 60 -5.67 -12.72 -7.05
C GLN A 60 -4.23 -12.36 -6.65
N GLU A 61 -3.43 -13.31 -6.15
CA GLU A 61 -2.04 -13.10 -5.71
C GLU A 61 -1.17 -12.48 -6.79
N ALA A 62 -1.20 -13.05 -8.00
CA ALA A 62 -0.38 -12.57 -9.12
C ALA A 62 -0.72 -11.12 -9.46
N THR A 63 -2.01 -10.79 -9.48
CA THR A 63 -2.51 -9.44 -9.76
C THR A 63 -2.12 -8.46 -8.66
N LEU A 64 -2.28 -8.84 -7.38
CA LEU A 64 -1.88 -7.98 -6.26
C LEU A 64 -0.38 -7.69 -6.28
N ARG A 65 0.45 -8.72 -6.49
CA ARG A 65 1.90 -8.56 -6.61
C ARG A 65 2.29 -7.69 -7.79
N GLU A 66 1.62 -7.82 -8.93
CA GLU A 66 1.84 -6.95 -10.08
C GLU A 66 1.47 -5.48 -9.79
N ILE A 67 0.35 -5.23 -9.12
CA ILE A 67 -0.07 -3.87 -8.73
C ILE A 67 0.96 -3.27 -7.77
N LEU A 68 1.38 -4.02 -6.75
CA LEU A 68 2.39 -3.61 -5.77
C LEU A 68 3.73 -3.31 -6.44
N ARG A 69 4.15 -4.15 -7.38
CA ARG A 69 5.38 -3.96 -8.17
C ARG A 69 5.30 -2.72 -9.06
N ARG A 70 4.21 -2.55 -9.83
CA ARG A 70 4.08 -1.45 -10.79
C ARG A 70 3.83 -0.10 -10.13
N SER A 71 3.05 -0.07 -9.06
CA SER A 71 2.63 1.17 -8.41
C SER A 71 3.63 1.63 -7.35
N PHE A 72 4.25 0.69 -6.63
CA PHE A 72 5.07 0.98 -5.46
C PHE A 72 6.49 0.42 -5.54
N GLY A 73 6.84 -0.29 -6.61
CA GLY A 73 8.15 -0.94 -6.73
C GLY A 73 8.36 -2.07 -5.70
N MET A 74 7.29 -2.56 -5.07
CA MET A 74 7.37 -3.57 -4.03
C MET A 74 7.38 -4.97 -4.66
N THR A 75 8.39 -5.75 -4.31
CA THR A 75 8.51 -7.15 -4.71
C THR A 75 8.58 -8.02 -3.47
N PHE A 76 7.64 -8.96 -3.38
CA PHE A 76 7.58 -9.95 -2.32
C PHE A 76 8.07 -11.29 -2.84
N PRO A 77 8.74 -12.10 -1.99
CA PRO A 77 9.09 -13.47 -2.34
C PRO A 77 7.85 -14.37 -2.46
N PRO A 78 7.97 -15.54 -3.10
CA PRO A 78 6.84 -16.44 -3.39
C PRO A 78 6.09 -16.90 -2.14
N GLU A 79 6.80 -17.09 -1.03
CA GLU A 79 6.21 -17.47 0.26
C GLU A 79 5.47 -16.34 0.99
N GLY A 80 5.53 -15.11 0.47
CA GLY A 80 5.13 -13.93 1.23
C GLY A 80 6.25 -13.44 2.16
N GLY A 81 6.05 -12.30 2.78
CA GLY A 81 7.06 -11.72 3.65
C GLY A 81 6.89 -10.23 3.88
N ASP A 82 7.87 -9.68 4.56
CA ASP A 82 7.88 -8.29 4.99
C ASP A 82 8.64 -7.41 4.00
N PHE A 83 8.01 -6.31 3.62
CA PHE A 83 8.63 -5.25 2.85
C PHE A 83 8.57 -3.96 3.65
N THR A 84 9.74 -3.43 4.00
CA THR A 84 9.83 -2.09 4.58
C THR A 84 10.01 -1.10 3.46
N MET A 85 8.97 -0.29 3.20
CA MET A 85 9.07 0.78 2.22
C MET A 85 10.16 1.76 2.68
N PRO A 86 11.11 2.14 1.81
CA PRO A 86 11.98 3.26 2.14
C PRO A 86 11.11 4.51 2.35
N PRO A 87 11.45 5.39 3.31
CA PRO A 87 10.68 6.60 3.55
C PRO A 87 10.53 7.36 2.23
N ALA A 88 9.31 7.80 1.92
CA ALA A 88 9.03 8.51 0.68
C ALA A 88 10.05 9.64 0.53
N PRO A 89 10.67 9.81 -0.66
CA PRO A 89 11.59 10.91 -0.87
C PRO A 89 10.83 12.20 -0.55
N PRO A 90 11.46 13.17 0.15
CA PRO A 90 10.80 14.42 0.50
C PRO A 90 10.19 15.02 -0.77
N PRO A 91 8.96 15.56 -0.69
CA PRO A 91 8.29 16.11 -1.85
C PRO A 91 9.24 17.08 -2.53
N LYS A 92 9.68 16.73 -3.75
CA LYS A 92 10.55 17.60 -4.54
C LYS A 92 9.82 18.93 -4.62
N PRO A 93 10.45 20.07 -4.26
CA PRO A 93 9.82 21.36 -4.45
C PRO A 93 9.43 21.45 -5.92
N GLN A 94 8.12 21.45 -6.19
CA GLN A 94 7.59 21.76 -7.51
C GLN A 94 8.13 23.15 -7.83
N ARG A 95 9.18 23.20 -8.66
CA ARG A 95 9.50 24.41 -9.41
C ARG A 95 8.25 24.68 -10.25
N ARG A 96 7.38 25.56 -9.73
CA ARG A 96 6.43 26.31 -10.55
C ARG A 96 7.27 26.93 -11.65
N GLY A 97 7.28 26.29 -12.81
CA GLY A 97 7.81 26.85 -14.03
C GLY A 97 7.00 28.10 -14.30
N LEU A 98 7.52 29.24 -13.87
CA LEU A 98 7.06 30.55 -14.29
C LEU A 98 7.47 30.66 -15.76
N SER A 99 6.71 30.02 -16.65
CA SER A 99 6.79 30.26 -18.08
C SER A 99 6.13 31.60 -18.38
N VAL A 100 6.77 32.69 -17.97
CA VAL A 100 6.51 34.01 -18.56
C VAL A 100 7.10 33.95 -19.97
N ARG A 101 6.23 33.63 -20.93
CA ARG A 101 6.53 33.76 -22.35
C ARG A 101 6.85 35.23 -22.63
N ARG A 102 8.00 35.45 -23.29
CA ARG A 102 8.42 36.75 -23.82
C ARG A 102 7.60 37.13 -25.05
N ARG A 103 7.28 38.44 -25.14
CA ARG A 103 7.31 39.36 -26.31
C ARG A 103 6.14 39.31 -27.32
N PRO A 104 5.93 40.36 -28.14
CA PRO A 104 6.81 41.51 -28.49
C PRO A 104 6.59 42.79 -27.68
#